data_AF-A0A1H2R7M7-F1
#
_entry.id   AF-A0A1H2R7M7-F1
#
_cell.length_a   1.000
_cell.length_b   1.000
_cell.length_c   1.000
_cell.angle_alpha   90.00
_cell.angle_beta   90.00
_cell.angle_gamma   90.00
#
_symmetry.space_group_name_H-M   'P 1'
#
loop_
_entity.id
_entity.type
_entity.pdbx_description
1 polymer ?
#
loop_
_entity_poly.entity_id
_entity_poly.type
_entity_poly.pdbx_seq_one_letter_code
_entity_poly.pdbx_strand_id
1 'polypeptide(L)'
;MAIVTGQSNLFRSAQALESNPDPQLRAGVVRHAVGTVANLATDSSGSMYRLASIPSYAILHPSTLFDVENWGFAQVVIGSRDITDQLLDVARSAATTQSPFAWGDANHGKHLWEVLGMSADPNAVIDIYAHAEANATGAGSMPFCIAWLDTI
;
A
#
# COMPACT_ATOMS: atom_id res chain seq x y z
N MET A 1 -5.82 3.70 41.38
CA MET A 1 -5.91 3.31 39.95
C MET A 1 -5.91 1.79 39.89
N ALA A 2 -6.80 1.17 39.11
CA ALA A 2 -6.77 -0.28 38.93
C ALA A 2 -5.54 -0.68 38.10
N ILE A 3 -4.85 -1.75 38.49
CA ILE A 3 -3.81 -2.36 37.66
C ILE A 3 -4.53 -3.23 36.62
N VAL A 4 -4.35 -2.91 35.35
CA VAL A 4 -4.91 -3.68 34.23
C VAL A 4 -3.77 -4.43 33.57
N THR A 5 -3.94 -5.74 33.39
CA THR A 5 -3.07 -6.59 32.57
C THR A 5 -3.86 -6.97 31.32
N GLY A 6 -3.29 -6.71 30.14
CA GLY A 6 -3.90 -7.01 28.84
C GLY A 6 -2.98 -7.88 27.98
N GLN A 7 -3.49 -8.33 26.84
CA GLN A 7 -2.77 -9.10 25.83
C GLN A 7 -2.93 -8.45 24.46
N SER A 8 -1.96 -8.61 23.56
CA SER A 8 -2.07 -8.14 22.18
C SER A 8 -3.00 -9.03 21.35
N ASN A 9 -3.53 -8.50 20.25
CA ASN A 9 -4.38 -9.21 19.29
C ASN A 9 -3.75 -10.46 18.64
N LEU A 10 -2.43 -10.64 18.74
CA LEU A 10 -1.73 -11.85 18.29
C LEU A 10 -1.89 -13.07 19.23
N PHE A 11 -2.43 -12.87 20.44
CA PHE A 11 -2.64 -13.95 21.40
C PHE A 11 -4.12 -14.13 21.68
N ARG A 12 -4.55 -15.39 21.75
CA ARG A 12 -5.87 -15.71 22.28
C ARG A 12 -5.89 -15.52 23.80
N SER A 13 -6.96 -14.92 24.32
CA SER A 13 -7.30 -15.09 25.73
C SER A 13 -7.61 -16.57 25.97
N ALA A 14 -7.03 -17.16 27.02
CA ALA A 14 -7.33 -18.54 27.39
C ALA A 14 -8.79 -18.73 27.87
N GLN A 15 -9.50 -17.64 28.14
CA GLN A 15 -10.85 -17.62 28.71
C GLN A 15 -11.93 -17.20 27.69
N ALA A 16 -11.54 -16.60 26.56
CA ALA A 16 -12.48 -16.15 25.53
C ALA A 16 -12.51 -17.15 24.37
N LEU A 17 -13.71 -17.56 23.94
CA LEU A 17 -13.95 -18.36 22.72
C LEU A 17 -13.75 -17.51 21.44
N GLU A 18 -12.77 -16.61 21.45
CA GLU A 18 -12.51 -15.71 20.34
C GLU A 18 -11.84 -16.45 19.17
N SER A 19 -12.06 -15.93 17.97
CA SER A 19 -11.46 -16.46 16.74
C SER A 19 -9.93 -16.46 16.84
N ASN A 20 -9.28 -17.47 16.26
CA ASN A 20 -7.83 -17.50 16.18
C ASN A 20 -7.31 -16.21 15.51
N PRO A 21 -6.18 -15.64 16.00
CA PRO A 21 -5.50 -14.54 15.33
C PRO A 21 -5.19 -14.90 13.89
N ASP A 22 -5.25 -13.91 13.00
CA ASP A 22 -4.95 -14.09 11.59
C ASP A 22 -3.57 -14.76 11.40
N PRO A 23 -3.48 -15.90 10.69
CA PRO A 23 -2.22 -16.58 10.48
C PRO A 23 -1.18 -15.73 9.75
N GLN A 24 -1.58 -14.81 8.86
CA GLN A 24 -0.68 -13.89 8.17
C GLN A 24 -0.10 -12.84 9.12
N LEU A 25 -0.91 -12.28 10.02
CA LEU A 25 -0.42 -11.37 11.05
C LEU A 25 0.51 -12.07 12.04
N ARG A 26 0.25 -13.34 12.35
CA ARG A 26 1.03 -14.10 13.33
C ARG A 26 2.35 -14.62 12.77
N ALA A 27 2.38 -15.09 11.52
CA ALA A 27 3.52 -15.81 10.94
C ALA A 27 3.63 -15.66 9.41
N GLY A 28 3.17 -14.55 8.84
CA GLY A 28 3.25 -14.28 7.42
C GLY A 28 4.70 -14.15 6.91
N VAL A 29 4.88 -14.46 5.62
CA VAL A 29 6.14 -14.28 4.90
C VAL A 29 6.15 -12.92 4.25
N VAL A 30 7.20 -12.12 4.50
CA VAL A 30 7.37 -10.83 3.83
C VAL A 30 7.84 -11.05 2.40
N ARG A 31 7.07 -10.53 1.44
CA ARG A 31 7.39 -10.49 0.00
C ARG A 31 7.64 -9.04 -0.41
N HIS A 32 8.53 -8.85 -1.38
CA HIS A 32 8.87 -7.53 -1.92
C HIS A 32 8.77 -7.56 -3.45
N ALA A 33 8.10 -6.56 -4.01
CA ALA A 33 8.18 -6.20 -5.42
C ALA A 33 8.97 -4.89 -5.53
N VAL A 34 10.13 -4.94 -6.18
CA VAL A 34 10.99 -3.77 -6.38
C VAL A 34 11.04 -3.47 -7.88
N GLY A 35 10.91 -2.20 -8.24
CA GLY A 35 10.89 -1.80 -9.63
C GLY A 35 11.13 -0.31 -9.82
N THR A 36 11.02 0.12 -11.07
CA THR A 36 11.05 1.53 -11.44
C THR A 36 10.07 1.74 -12.57
N VAL A 37 9.33 2.83 -12.49
CA VAL A 37 8.44 3.30 -13.55
C VAL A 37 8.95 4.64 -14.09
N ALA A 38 8.74 4.91 -15.37
CA ALA A 38 9.15 6.17 -16.00
C ALA A 38 8.01 6.78 -16.80
N ASN A 39 7.95 8.10 -16.82
CA ASN A 39 7.03 8.89 -17.63
C ASN A 39 7.78 9.80 -18.61
N LEU A 40 7.15 10.10 -19.73
CA LEU A 40 7.60 11.12 -20.67
C LEU A 40 6.97 12.47 -20.35
N ALA A 41 7.61 13.55 -20.80
CA ALA A 41 7.09 14.92 -20.65
C ALA A 41 5.78 15.15 -21.43
N THR A 42 5.46 14.29 -22.40
CA THR A 42 4.25 14.35 -23.23
C THR A 42 3.09 13.54 -22.67
N ASP A 43 3.29 12.84 -21.55
CA ASP A 43 2.26 11.98 -20.96
C ASP A 43 1.15 12.83 -20.34
N SER A 44 -0.10 12.39 -20.53
CA SER A 44 -1.28 13.19 -20.19
C SER A 44 -1.86 12.83 -18.83
N SER A 45 -2.82 13.63 -18.36
CA SER A 45 -3.63 13.41 -17.16
C SER A 45 -4.52 12.16 -17.18
N GLY A 46 -4.39 11.29 -18.18
CA GLY A 46 -5.07 9.98 -18.24
C GLY A 46 -4.09 8.82 -18.21
N SER A 47 -2.79 9.09 -18.09
CA SER A 47 -1.75 8.06 -18.02
C SER A 47 -1.85 7.29 -16.71
N MET A 48 -1.71 5.97 -16.82
CA MET A 48 -1.66 5.06 -15.68
C MET A 48 -0.53 4.05 -15.90
N TYR A 49 0.24 3.79 -14.84
CA TYR A 49 1.40 2.92 -14.92
C TYR A 49 1.29 1.80 -13.88
N ARG A 50 1.23 0.55 -14.34
CA ARG A 50 1.14 -0.62 -13.46
C ARG A 50 2.47 -0.83 -12.73
N LEU A 51 2.43 -0.87 -11.40
CA LEU A 51 3.59 -1.05 -10.53
C LEU A 51 3.77 -2.52 -10.14
N ALA A 52 2.72 -3.14 -9.59
CA ALA A 52 2.77 -4.52 -9.10
C ALA A 52 1.38 -5.15 -9.11
N SER A 53 1.35 -6.48 -8.95
CA SER A 53 0.15 -7.29 -8.85
C SER A 53 0.21 -8.09 -7.57
N ILE A 54 -0.70 -7.81 -6.65
CA ILE A 54 -0.64 -8.30 -5.27
C ILE A 54 -1.98 -8.97 -4.95
N PRO A 55 -1.99 -10.15 -4.30
CA PRO A 55 -3.24 -10.76 -3.86
C PRO A 55 -4.06 -9.80 -2.98
N SER A 56 -5.38 -9.78 -3.15
CA SER A 56 -6.28 -8.90 -2.38
C SER A 56 -6.20 -9.13 -0.88
N TYR A 57 -5.98 -10.38 -0.47
CA TYR A 57 -5.80 -10.78 0.91
C TYR A 57 -4.39 -10.47 1.47
N ALA A 58 -3.45 -9.96 0.69
CA ALA A 58 -2.13 -9.67 1.23
C ALA A 58 -2.19 -8.50 2.22
N ILE A 59 -1.44 -8.56 3.31
CA ILE A 59 -1.36 -7.45 4.28
C ILE A 59 -0.22 -6.52 3.87
N LEU A 60 -0.52 -5.24 3.67
CA LEU A 60 0.49 -4.28 3.22
C LEU A 60 1.50 -4.01 4.35
N HIS A 61 2.79 -4.11 4.04
CA HIS A 61 3.85 -4.03 5.03
C HIS A 61 4.41 -2.59 5.13
N PRO A 62 4.77 -2.14 6.35
CA PRO A 62 5.41 -0.83 6.61
C PRO A 62 6.64 -0.50 5.78
N SER A 63 7.31 -1.52 5.23
CA SER A 63 8.49 -1.35 4.38
C SER A 63 8.17 -0.98 2.93
N THR A 64 6.92 -0.61 2.63
CA THR A 64 6.53 -0.08 1.32
C THR A 64 7.05 1.35 1.14
N LEU A 65 7.72 1.60 0.03
CA LEU A 65 8.49 2.81 -0.27
C LEU A 65 8.27 3.26 -1.72
N PHE A 66 8.09 4.56 -1.94
CA PHE A 66 8.08 5.18 -3.26
C PHE A 66 9.04 6.37 -3.27
N ASP A 67 9.98 6.39 -4.22
CA ASP A 67 10.89 7.52 -4.44
C ASP A 67 10.32 8.42 -5.53
N VAL A 68 9.74 9.55 -5.09
CA VAL A 68 8.89 10.41 -5.90
C VAL A 68 9.61 11.68 -6.38
N GLU A 69 10.83 11.91 -5.92
CA GLU A 69 11.61 13.13 -6.20
C GLU A 69 11.66 13.45 -7.71
N ASN A 70 11.91 12.40 -8.49
CA ASN A 70 12.10 12.48 -9.94
C ASN A 70 10.83 12.19 -10.74
N TRP A 71 9.66 12.13 -10.11
CA TRP A 71 8.41 11.92 -10.83
C TRP A 71 8.05 13.12 -11.71
N GLY A 72 7.65 12.89 -12.96
CA GLY A 72 7.42 13.96 -13.93
C GLY A 72 6.07 14.68 -13.78
N PHE A 73 5.17 14.12 -12.97
CA PHE A 73 3.88 14.70 -12.62
C PHE A 73 3.98 15.52 -11.31
N ALA A 74 3.11 16.53 -11.18
CA ALA A 74 3.10 17.39 -10.00
C ALA A 74 2.54 16.70 -8.74
N GLN A 75 1.70 15.68 -8.92
CA GLN A 75 1.15 14.84 -7.86
C GLN A 75 1.58 13.39 -8.06
N VAL A 76 1.62 12.67 -6.94
CA VAL A 76 1.88 11.24 -6.87
C VAL A 76 0.63 10.60 -6.31
N VAL A 77 -0.10 9.91 -7.17
CA VAL A 77 -1.38 9.28 -6.86
C VAL A 77 -1.25 7.79 -7.13
N ILE A 78 -1.40 6.97 -6.09
CA ILE A 78 -1.19 5.52 -6.15
C ILE A 78 -2.42 4.82 -5.57
N GLY A 79 -2.88 3.80 -6.29
CA GLY A 79 -4.04 3.02 -5.92
C GLY A 79 -4.24 1.82 -6.84
N SER A 80 -5.44 1.28 -6.84
CA SER A 80 -5.87 0.31 -7.86
C SER A 80 -6.30 1.02 -9.14
N ARG A 81 -6.70 0.26 -10.16
CA ARG A 81 -7.17 0.84 -11.43
C ARG A 81 -8.38 1.77 -11.27
N ASP A 82 -9.36 1.35 -10.48
CA ASP A 82 -10.64 2.05 -10.35
C ASP A 82 -10.71 2.94 -9.10
N ILE A 83 -9.78 2.73 -8.16
CA ILE A 83 -9.68 3.46 -6.91
C ILE A 83 -8.26 4.03 -6.84
N THR A 84 -8.09 5.30 -7.23
CA THR A 84 -6.80 5.85 -7.66
C THR A 84 -5.93 6.39 -6.53
N ASP A 85 -6.54 6.86 -5.43
CA ASP A 85 -5.90 7.75 -4.43
C ASP A 85 -5.76 7.14 -3.02
N GLN A 86 -6.15 5.88 -2.83
CA GLN A 86 -6.26 5.30 -1.48
C GLN A 86 -4.93 4.83 -0.88
N LEU A 87 -3.90 4.53 -1.69
CA LEU A 87 -2.59 4.17 -1.14
C LEU A 87 -1.74 5.40 -0.87
N LEU A 88 -1.70 6.34 -1.81
CA LEU A 88 -0.96 7.58 -1.69
C LEU A 88 -1.62 8.65 -2.53
N ASP A 89 -1.82 9.84 -1.96
CA ASP A 89 -2.12 11.06 -2.68
C ASP A 89 -1.34 12.21 -2.03
N VAL A 90 -0.27 12.63 -2.69
CA VAL A 90 0.56 13.74 -2.23
C VAL A 90 1.04 14.59 -3.40
N ALA A 91 1.21 15.89 -3.15
CA ALA A 91 1.98 16.73 -4.05
C ALA A 91 3.45 16.27 -4.03
N ARG A 92 4.06 16.12 -5.21
CA ARG A 92 5.49 15.78 -5.35
C ARG A 92 6.39 16.76 -4.61
N SER A 93 6.02 18.04 -4.56
CA SER A 93 6.78 19.06 -3.83
C SER A 93 6.79 18.87 -2.31
N ALA A 94 5.89 18.06 -1.76
CA ALA A 94 5.79 17.81 -0.33
C ALA A 94 6.71 16.68 0.15
N ALA A 95 7.34 15.93 -0.76
CA ALA A 95 8.12 14.76 -0.40
C ALA A 95 9.17 14.35 -1.43
N THR A 96 10.25 13.72 -0.94
CA THR A 96 11.24 13.04 -1.79
C THR A 96 10.98 11.53 -1.82
N THR A 97 10.84 10.92 -0.65
CA THR A 97 10.49 9.51 -0.48
C THR A 97 9.24 9.39 0.38
N GLN A 98 8.33 8.49 0.03
CA GLN A 98 7.13 8.20 0.80
C GLN A 98 7.26 6.87 1.54
N SER A 99 7.21 6.96 2.88
CA SER A 99 7.31 5.86 3.84
C SER A 99 6.83 6.31 5.23
N PRO A 100 6.33 5.45 6.12
CA PRO A 100 5.78 4.10 5.93
C PRO A 100 4.24 4.11 5.84
N PHE A 101 3.70 3.36 4.89
CA PHE A 101 2.27 3.06 4.81
C PHE A 101 1.91 1.97 5.83
N ALA A 102 0.73 2.02 6.46
CA ALA A 102 0.28 0.97 7.39
C ALA A 102 1.15 0.82 8.65
N TRP A 103 1.79 1.88 9.15
CA TRP A 103 2.52 1.87 10.42
C TRP A 103 2.02 2.96 11.37
N GLY A 104 1.32 2.56 12.42
CA GLY A 104 0.77 3.49 13.42
C GLY A 104 -0.49 4.25 12.97
N ASP A 105 -1.02 3.95 11.78
CA ASP A 105 -2.27 4.49 11.25
C ASP A 105 -3.41 3.45 11.33
N ALA A 106 -4.59 3.83 10.83
CA ALA A 106 -5.75 2.95 10.76
C ALA A 106 -5.61 1.81 9.74
N ASN A 107 -4.53 1.77 8.95
CA ASN A 107 -4.27 0.77 7.92
C ASN A 107 -3.26 -0.29 8.39
N HIS A 108 -2.70 -0.13 9.59
CA HIS A 108 -1.77 -1.09 10.18
C HIS A 108 -2.39 -2.50 10.29
N GLY A 109 -1.76 -3.47 9.64
CA GLY A 109 -2.17 -4.88 9.69
C GLY A 109 -3.46 -5.20 8.92
N LYS A 110 -3.91 -4.31 8.02
CA LYS A 110 -5.07 -4.54 7.16
C LYS A 110 -4.70 -5.19 5.83
N HIS A 111 -5.65 -5.92 5.28
CA HIS A 111 -5.54 -6.51 3.94
C HIS A 111 -5.57 -5.42 2.87
N LEU A 112 -4.94 -5.66 1.72
CA LEU A 112 -4.83 -4.71 0.64
C LEU A 112 -6.20 -4.18 0.18
N TRP A 113 -7.20 -5.04 0.08
CA TRP A 113 -8.56 -4.63 -0.30
C TRP A 113 -9.18 -3.64 0.73
N GLU A 114 -8.89 -3.82 2.02
CA GLU A 114 -9.36 -2.91 3.08
C GLU A 114 -8.63 -1.56 3.03
N VAL A 115 -7.31 -1.59 2.78
CA VAL A 115 -6.51 -0.37 2.60
C VAL A 115 -7.00 0.42 1.39
N LEU A 116 -7.41 -0.27 0.32
CA LEU A 116 -8.00 0.33 -0.87
C LEU A 116 -9.47 0.76 -0.67
N GLY A 117 -10.05 0.59 0.52
CA GLY A 117 -11.43 1.00 0.81
C GLY A 117 -12.50 0.18 0.08
N MET A 118 -12.18 -1.03 -0.40
CA MET A 118 -13.15 -1.91 -1.03
C MET A 118 -14.16 -2.41 0.01
N SER A 119 -15.40 -2.65 -0.41
CA SER A 119 -16.46 -3.09 0.52
C SER A 119 -16.35 -4.56 0.94
N ALA A 120 -15.67 -5.38 0.15
CA ALA A 120 -15.42 -6.79 0.41
C ALA A 120 -14.18 -7.27 -0.35
N ASP A 121 -13.60 -8.38 0.10
CA ASP A 121 -12.48 -9.03 -0.57
C ASP A 121 -12.90 -9.56 -1.97
N PRO A 122 -12.29 -9.08 -3.07
CA PRO A 122 -12.57 -9.59 -4.40
C PRO A 122 -12.05 -11.02 -4.64
N ASN A 123 -11.29 -11.60 -3.70
CA ASN A 123 -10.62 -12.91 -3.84
C ASN A 123 -9.80 -13.01 -5.13
N ALA A 124 -9.11 -11.92 -5.47
CA ALA A 124 -8.43 -11.76 -6.75
C ALA A 124 -7.06 -11.11 -6.56
N VAL A 125 -6.30 -11.03 -7.65
CA VAL A 125 -5.08 -10.23 -7.67
C VAL A 125 -5.45 -8.79 -8.02
N ILE A 126 -5.01 -7.85 -7.19
CA ILE A 126 -5.20 -6.42 -7.40
C ILE A 126 -3.94 -5.84 -8.03
N ASP A 127 -4.13 -5.15 -9.14
CA ASP A 127 -3.07 -4.41 -9.79
C ASP A 127 -2.96 -3.00 -9.19
N ILE A 128 -1.76 -2.66 -8.75
CA ILE A 128 -1.42 -1.34 -8.22
C ILE A 128 -0.89 -0.47 -9.36
N TYR A 129 -1.39 0.75 -9.45
CA TYR A 129 -1.05 1.74 -10.47
C TYR A 129 -0.60 3.05 -9.84
N ALA A 130 0.32 3.72 -10.52
CA ALA A 130 0.53 5.16 -10.39
C ALA A 130 -0.33 5.88 -11.44
N HIS A 131 -1.13 6.85 -11.01
CA HIS A 131 -2.05 7.62 -11.84
C HIS A 131 -1.58 9.05 -12.03
N ALA A 132 -1.82 9.59 -13.22
CA ALA A 132 -1.64 11.01 -13.50
C ALA A 132 -2.98 11.74 -13.35
N GLU A 133 -3.04 12.78 -12.54
CA GLU A 133 -4.23 13.67 -12.45
C GLU A 133 -4.11 14.91 -13.32
N ALA A 134 -2.89 15.22 -13.77
CA ALA A 134 -2.56 16.34 -14.63
C ALA A 134 -1.56 15.90 -15.70
N ASN A 135 -1.35 16.73 -16.72
CA ASN A 135 -0.30 16.48 -17.71
C ASN A 135 1.08 16.54 -17.06
N ALA A 136 2.01 15.73 -17.55
CA ALA A 136 3.38 15.75 -17.09
C ALA A 136 4.01 17.14 -17.31
N THR A 137 4.78 17.60 -16.34
CA THR A 137 5.56 18.85 -16.45
C THR A 137 6.98 18.60 -16.95
N GLY A 138 7.42 17.33 -16.92
CA GLY A 138 8.69 16.87 -17.42
C GLY A 138 8.73 15.34 -17.49
N ALA A 139 9.78 14.81 -18.11
CA ALA A 139 10.06 13.38 -18.04
C ALA A 139 10.64 13.03 -16.66
N GLY A 140 10.37 11.82 -16.21
CA GLY A 140 10.70 11.42 -14.84
C GLY A 140 10.72 9.92 -14.63
N SER A 141 11.09 9.53 -13.42
CA SER A 141 11.12 8.15 -12.97
C SER A 141 10.82 8.04 -11.48
N MET A 142 10.18 6.95 -11.09
CA MET A 142 9.87 6.63 -9.69
C MET A 142 10.30 5.19 -9.39
N PRO A 143 11.46 5.00 -8.74
CA PRO A 143 11.80 3.75 -8.07
C PRO A 143 10.81 3.43 -6.96
N PHE A 144 10.48 2.16 -6.78
CA PHE A 144 9.55 1.74 -5.73
C PHE A 144 9.89 0.36 -5.16
N CYS A 145 9.44 0.14 -3.93
CA CYS A 145 9.40 -1.16 -3.27
C CYS A 145 8.03 -1.32 -2.63
N ILE A 146 7.24 -2.30 -3.05
CA ILE A 146 6.00 -2.66 -2.38
C ILE A 146 6.24 -3.93 -1.58
N ALA A 147 6.02 -3.85 -0.27
CA ALA A 147 6.23 -4.94 0.65
C ALA A 147 4.87 -5.42 1.18
N TRP A 148 4.67 -6.74 1.27
CA TRP A 148 3.44 -7.31 1.82
C TRP A 148 3.71 -8.63 2.55
N LEU A 149 2.81 -8.99 3.47
CA LEU A 149 2.78 -10.30 4.12
C LEU A 149 1.82 -11.23 3.37
N ASP A 150 2.24 -12.47 3.21
CA ASP A 150 1.49 -13.55 2.57
C ASP A 150 1.63 -14.87 3.37
N THR A 151 0.70 -15.79 3.19
CA THR A 151 0.66 -17.13 3.81
C THR A 151 1.27 -18.24 2.97
N ILE A 152 1.50 -18.03 1.67
CA ILE A 152 2.03 -19.03 0.73
C ILE A 152 3.41 -18.58 0.26
#